data_AF-A0A7J5KXM1-F1
#
_entry.id   AF-A0A7J5KXM1-F1
#
_cell.length_a   1.000
_cell.length_b   1.000
_cell.length_c   1.000
_cell.angle_alpha   90.00
_cell.angle_beta   90.00
_cell.angle_gamma   90.00
#
_symmetry.space_group_name_H-M   'P 1'
#
loop_
_entity.id
_entity.type
_entity.pdbx_description
1 polymer ?
#
loop_
_entity_poly.entity_id
_entity_poly.type
_entity_poly.pdbx_seq_one_letter_code
_entity_poly.pdbx_strand_id
1 'polypeptide(L)'
;ALEKAALAEQAARCGISTSEYCRTLALGGRPKERYTEEERELFREIARLKGTLQRLNNYFGGRQYREVFEENQALINELKKILSR
;
A
#
# COMPACT_ATOMS: atom_id res chain seq x y z
N ALA A 1 -20.63 -29.27 20.96
CA ALA A 1 -19.85 -28.25 21.71
C ALA A 1 -18.84 -27.53 20.81
N LEU A 2 -18.02 -28.28 20.05
CA LEU A 2 -17.00 -27.73 19.13
C LEU A 2 -17.57 -26.84 18.01
N GLU A 3 -18.65 -27.25 17.34
CA GLU A 3 -19.24 -26.50 16.22
C GLU A 3 -19.75 -25.12 16.63
N LYS A 4 -20.39 -25.03 17.81
CA LYS A 4 -20.87 -23.76 18.37
C LYS A 4 -19.71 -22.82 18.70
N ALA A 5 -18.59 -23.35 19.18
CA ALA A 5 -17.39 -22.57 19.46
C ALA A 5 -16.73 -22.05 18.17
N ALA A 6 -16.63 -22.90 17.14
CA ALA A 6 -16.10 -22.50 15.83
C ALA A 6 -16.94 -21.38 15.17
N LEU A 7 -18.27 -21.47 15.25
CA LEU A 7 -19.16 -20.39 14.77
C LEU A 7 -18.98 -19.08 15.52
N ALA A 8 -18.77 -19.15 16.84
CA ALA A 8 -18.52 -17.95 17.64
C ALA A 8 -17.18 -17.29 17.29
N GLU A 9 -16.13 -18.09 17.06
CA GLU A 9 -14.83 -17.60 16.62
C GLU A 9 -14.93 -16.92 15.24
N GLN A 10 -15.59 -17.55 14.28
CA GLN A 10 -15.79 -16.98 12.94
C GLN A 10 -16.58 -15.66 12.97
N ALA A 11 -17.65 -15.60 13.77
CA ALA A 11 -18.40 -14.36 13.97
C ALA A 11 -17.52 -13.25 14.57
N ALA A 12 -16.66 -13.59 15.54
CA ALA A 12 -15.73 -12.65 16.15
C ALA A 12 -14.69 -12.13 15.14
N ARG A 13 -14.16 -12.98 14.25
CA ARG A 13 -13.24 -12.55 13.17
C ARG A 13 -13.90 -11.59 12.19
N CYS A 14 -15.18 -11.78 11.90
CA CYS A 14 -15.97 -10.83 11.12
C CYS A 14 -16.39 -9.58 11.91
N GLY A 15 -16.20 -9.58 13.24
CA GLY A 15 -16.61 -8.52 14.15
C GLY A 15 -18.12 -8.29 14.18
N ILE A 16 -18.89 -9.38 14.17
CA ILE A 16 -20.35 -9.41 14.29
C ILE A 16 -20.79 -10.45 15.32
N SER A 17 -22.04 -10.40 15.77
CA SER A 17 -22.55 -11.41 16.72
C SER A 17 -22.73 -12.78 16.04
N THR A 18 -22.67 -13.87 16.81
CA THR A 18 -22.92 -15.23 16.26
C THR A 18 -24.31 -15.34 15.62
N SER A 19 -25.33 -14.69 16.20
CA SER A 19 -26.69 -14.68 15.64
C SER A 19 -26.73 -13.99 14.27
N GLU A 20 -26.03 -12.86 14.14
CA GLU A 20 -25.94 -12.10 12.90
C GLU A 20 -25.09 -12.83 11.84
N TYR A 21 -23.99 -13.48 12.25
CA TYR A 21 -23.18 -14.32 11.37
C TYR A 21 -24.00 -15.46 10.78
N CYS A 22 -24.72 -16.21 11.63
CA CYS A 22 -25.60 -17.29 11.19
C CYS A 22 -26.75 -16.79 10.31
N ARG A 23 -27.38 -15.66 10.66
CA ARG A 23 -28.43 -15.04 9.83
C ARG A 23 -27.90 -14.67 8.44
N THR A 24 -26.71 -14.08 8.38
CA THR A 24 -26.08 -13.68 7.12
C THR A 24 -25.80 -14.90 6.25
N LEU A 25 -25.24 -15.97 6.81
CA LEU A 25 -25.02 -17.23 6.09
C LEU A 25 -26.32 -17.86 5.59
N ALA A 26 -27.35 -17.91 6.44
CA ALA A 26 -28.65 -18.50 6.09
C ALA A 26 -29.36 -17.75 4.95
N LEU A 27 -29.13 -16.44 4.84
CA LEU A 27 -29.63 -15.60 3.74
C LEU A 27 -28.71 -15.62 2.49
N GLY A 28 -27.71 -16.50 2.46
CA GLY A 28 -26.76 -16.64 1.34
C GLY A 28 -25.66 -15.59 1.30
N GLY A 29 -25.54 -14.75 2.33
CA GLY A 29 -24.46 -13.79 2.49
C GLY A 29 -23.13 -14.46 2.81
N ARG A 30 -22.02 -13.76 2.53
CA ARG A 30 -20.66 -14.19 2.84
C ARG A 30 -19.99 -13.17 3.77
N PRO A 31 -20.10 -13.35 5.10
CA PRO A 31 -19.43 -12.48 6.06
C PRO A 31 -17.92 -12.46 5.77
N LYS A 32 -17.33 -11.27 5.72
CA LYS A 32 -15.88 -11.12 5.48
C LYS A 32 -15.17 -10.97 6.82
N GLU A 33 -14.09 -11.72 7.00
CA GLU A 33 -13.20 -11.50 8.14
C GLU A 33 -12.65 -10.07 8.08
N ARG A 34 -12.54 -9.44 9.24
CA ARG A 34 -11.89 -8.14 9.36
C ARG A 34 -10.39 -8.34 9.26
N TYR A 35 -9.73 -7.37 8.65
CA TYR A 35 -8.27 -7.30 8.72
C TYR A 35 -7.80 -7.24 10.17
N THR A 36 -6.74 -7.99 10.45
CA THR A 36 -6.00 -7.91 11.71
C THR A 36 -5.38 -6.52 11.85
N GLU A 37 -4.94 -6.16 13.05
CA GLU A 37 -4.29 -4.85 13.25
C GLU A 37 -2.97 -4.76 12.47
N GLU A 38 -2.22 -5.87 12.38
CA GLU A 38 -1.01 -5.97 11.58
C GLU A 38 -1.30 -5.74 10.09
N GLU A 39 -2.34 -6.37 9.54
CA GLU A 39 -2.74 -6.17 8.14
C GLU A 39 -3.15 -4.71 7.87
N ARG A 40 -3.87 -4.07 8.82
CA ARG A 40 -4.25 -2.66 8.69
C ARG A 40 -3.04 -1.74 8.72
N GLU A 41 -2.04 -2.01 9.57
CA GLU A 41 -0.79 -1.25 9.60
C GLU A 41 -0.05 -1.38 8.27
N LEU A 42 0.06 -2.60 7.72
CA LEU A 42 0.66 -2.84 6.41
C LEU A 42 -0.07 -2.07 5.30
N PHE A 43 -1.41 -2.05 5.30
CA PHE A 43 -2.16 -1.26 4.33
C PHE A 43 -1.91 0.25 4.47
N ARG A 44 -1.78 0.76 5.71
CA ARG A 44 -1.43 2.17 5.97
C ARG A 44 -0.03 2.49 5.44
N GLU A 45 0.93 1.60 5.64
CA GLU A 45 2.30 1.75 5.13
C GLU A 45 2.34 1.70 3.60
N ILE A 46 1.65 0.75 2.96
CA ILE A 46 1.54 0.66 1.50
C ILE A 46 0.92 1.93 0.92
N ALA A 47 -0.14 2.47 1.54
CA ALA A 47 -0.76 3.72 1.10
C ALA A 47 0.23 4.90 1.19
N ARG A 48 1.02 4.98 2.27
CA ARG A 48 2.08 5.98 2.42
C ARG A 48 3.16 5.84 1.35
N LEU A 49 3.66 4.63 1.11
CA LEU A 49 4.68 4.33 0.11
C LEU A 49 4.20 4.69 -1.30
N LYS A 50 2.97 4.30 -1.65
CA LYS A 50 2.33 4.69 -2.91
C LYS A 50 2.32 6.21 -3.09
N GLY A 51 1.95 6.95 -2.04
CA GLY A 51 1.96 8.42 -2.07
C GLY A 51 3.37 9.00 -2.29
N THR A 52 4.38 8.44 -1.64
CA THR A 52 5.78 8.82 -1.86
C THR A 52 6.25 8.52 -3.27
N LEU A 53 5.95 7.34 -3.80
CA LEU A 53 6.28 6.96 -5.17
C LEU A 53 5.57 7.86 -6.20
N GLN A 54 4.31 8.23 -5.95
CA GLN A 54 3.61 9.16 -6.84
C GLN A 54 4.27 10.54 -6.85
N ARG A 55 4.67 11.07 -5.68
CA ARG A 55 5.41 12.35 -5.61
C ARG A 55 6.74 12.26 -6.34
N LEU A 56 7.47 11.17 -6.15
CA LEU A 56 8.73 10.91 -6.84
C LEU A 56 8.53 10.84 -8.35
N ASN A 57 7.52 10.10 -8.80
CA ASN A 57 7.15 10.00 -10.20
C ASN A 57 6.72 11.36 -10.77
N ASN A 58 6.03 12.19 -10.01
CA ASN A 58 5.67 13.54 -10.46
C ASN A 58 6.89 14.46 -10.56
N TYR A 59 7.84 14.34 -9.61
CA TYR A 59 9.09 15.08 -9.62
C TYR A 59 9.94 14.75 -10.86
N PHE A 60 9.99 13.47 -11.25
CA PHE A 60 10.74 13.02 -12.42
C PHE A 60 9.94 12.98 -13.73
N GLY A 61 8.61 13.03 -13.66
CA GLY A 61 7.70 13.03 -14.80
C GLY A 61 7.45 14.42 -15.38
N GLY A 62 7.80 15.48 -14.66
CA GLY A 62 7.97 16.82 -15.21
C GLY A 62 9.26 16.91 -16.03
N ARG A 63 9.30 17.79 -17.04
CA ARG A 63 10.45 18.05 -17.93
C ARG A 63 11.80 18.33 -17.22
N GLN A 64 11.78 18.48 -15.89
CA GLN A 64 12.94 18.66 -15.03
C GLN A 64 13.97 17.53 -15.09
N TYR A 65 13.61 16.26 -15.33
CA TYR A 65 14.63 15.21 -15.43
C TYR A 65 15.53 15.41 -16.67
N ARG A 66 14.96 15.89 -17.78
CA ARG A 66 15.73 16.20 -18.99
C ARG A 66 16.61 17.43 -18.78
N GLU A 67 16.06 18.49 -18.19
CA GLU A 67 16.80 19.72 -17.90
C GLU A 67 17.97 19.45 -16.93
N VAL A 68 17.73 18.72 -15.84
CA VAL A 68 18.77 18.32 -14.87
C VAL A 68 19.81 17.39 -15.51
N PHE A 69 19.39 16.49 -16.40
CA PHE A 69 20.31 15.62 -17.13
C PHE A 69 21.19 16.42 -18.12
N GLU A 70 20.60 17.36 -18.87
CA GLU A 70 21.30 18.23 -19.81
C GLU A 70 22.29 19.16 -19.08
N GLU A 71 21.88 19.77 -17.94
CA GLU A 71 22.79 20.57 -17.09
C GLU A 71 23.93 19.73 -16.51
N ASN A 72 23.65 18.53 -16.01
CA ASN A 72 24.69 17.63 -15.51
C ASN A 72 25.67 17.21 -16.62
N GLN A 73 25.18 16.97 -17.84
CA GLN A 73 26.04 16.64 -18.96
C GLN A 73 26.94 17.82 -19.35
N ALA A 74 26.43 19.05 -19.30
CA ALA A 74 27.23 20.26 -19.52
C ALA A 74 28.32 20.42 -18.44
N LEU A 75 27.95 20.25 -17.16
CA LEU A 75 28.91 20.28 -16.04
C LEU A 75 30.00 19.21 -16.16
N ILE A 76 29.65 17.99 -16.54
CA ILE A 76 30.62 16.90 -16.77
C ILE A 76 31.61 17.28 -17.88
N ASN A 77 31.14 17.91 -18.96
CA ASN A 77 32.02 18.32 -20.06
C ASN A 77 32.98 19.43 -19.63
N GLU A 78 32.53 20.39 -18.83
CA GLU A 78 33.41 21.42 -18.26
C GLU A 78 34.44 20.83 -17.29
N LEU A 79 34.02 19.93 -16.40
CA LEU A 79 34.92 19.22 -15.50
C LEU A 79 35.99 18.43 -16.27
N LYS A 80 35.61 17.74 -17.34
CA LYS A 80 36.56 17.02 -18.20
C LYS A 80 37.60 17.95 -18.81
N LYS A 81 37.22 19.14 -19.31
CA LYS A 81 38.17 20.13 -19.86
C LYS A 81 39.19 20.60 -18.83
N ILE A 82 38.75 20.81 -17.58
CA ILE A 82 39.63 21.22 -16.48
C ILE A 82 40.61 20.10 -16.12
N LEU A 83 40.10 18.87 -16.02
CA LEU A 83 40.89 17.69 -15.61
C LEU A 83 41.78 17.13 -16.73
N SER A 84 41.53 17.49 -17.99
CA SER A 84 42.33 17.05 -19.15
C SER A 84 43.47 18.02 -19.52
N ARG A 85 43.71 19.05 -18.70
CA ARG A 85 44.89 19.92 -18.76
C ARG A 85 45.93 19.43 -17.76
#